data_AF-Q063I3-F1
#
_entry.id   AF-Q063I3-F1
#
_cell.length_a   1.000
_cell.length_b   1.000
_cell.length_c   1.000
_cell.angle_alpha   90.00
_cell.angle_beta   90.00
_cell.angle_gamma   90.00
#
_symmetry.space_group_name_H-M   'P 1'
#
loop_
_entity.id
_entity.type
_entity.pdbx_description
1 polymer ?
#
loop_
_entity_poly.entity_id
_entity_poly.type
_entity_poly.pdbx_seq_one_letter_code
_entity_poly.pdbx_strand_id
1 'polypeptide(L)'
;MLQALLWWGLSGLGWSDVALAPVVIAGGIWLGGGLHHDGLMDTADGLAAGAARRLEAMEDSRVGASGALALAVVLLLQLAALLQLHEQAPLALILAGFWGRVSPLWAMARFDYLRSDGTAGFHRRYGQPWWDVVPTVVACLAFAPFVTPLLLLIGAPVAVGVAERLGRRLGGHTGDSYGAVEVVTEVITLLLLAGLAAAN
;
A
#
# COMPACT_ATOMS: atom_id res chain seq x y z
N MET A 1 -2.61 10.84 -2.31
CA MET A 1 -2.88 12.23 -2.75
C MET A 1 -2.23 12.60 -4.08
N LEU A 2 -0.90 12.48 -4.23
CA LEU A 2 -0.22 12.86 -5.48
C LEU A 2 -0.72 12.08 -6.71
N GLN A 3 -1.03 10.80 -6.54
CA GLN A 3 -1.67 9.98 -7.57
C GLN A 3 -3.06 10.48 -7.99
N ALA A 4 -3.87 10.97 -7.05
CA ALA A 4 -5.18 11.54 -7.34
C ALA A 4 -5.06 12.89 -8.09
N LEU A 5 -4.09 13.73 -7.69
CA LEU A 5 -3.78 14.97 -8.40
C LEU A 5 -3.29 14.70 -9.83
N LEU A 6 -2.44 13.67 -10.00
CA LEU A 6 -1.97 13.24 -11.31
C LEU A 6 -3.14 12.75 -12.18
N TRP A 7 -4.05 11.96 -11.62
CA TRP A 7 -5.27 11.53 -12.31
C TRP A 7 -6.11 12.73 -12.78
N TRP A 8 -6.46 13.65 -11.89
CA TRP A 8 -7.27 14.82 -12.24
C TRP A 8 -6.58 15.72 -13.28
N GLY A 9 -5.27 15.94 -13.12
CA GLY A 9 -4.50 16.77 -14.04
C GLY A 9 -4.50 16.21 -15.47
N LEU A 10 -4.24 14.91 -15.61
CA LEU A 10 -4.22 14.26 -16.93
C LEU A 10 -5.62 14.05 -17.52
N SER A 11 -6.62 13.79 -16.68
CA SER A 11 -8.03 13.74 -17.10
C SER A 11 -8.48 15.08 -17.69
N GLY A 12 -8.09 16.21 -17.07
CA GLY A 12 -8.34 17.56 -17.61
C GLY A 12 -7.65 17.85 -18.96
N LEU A 13 -6.63 17.06 -19.32
CA LEU A 13 -5.96 17.09 -20.63
C LEU A 13 -6.57 16.12 -21.65
N GLY A 14 -7.67 15.44 -21.29
CA GLY A 14 -8.39 14.52 -22.18
C GLY A 14 -7.80 13.11 -22.28
N TRP A 15 -6.99 12.68 -21.31
CA TRP A 15 -6.47 11.31 -21.27
C TRP A 15 -7.58 10.32 -20.90
N SER A 16 -7.57 9.14 -21.53
CA SER A 16 -8.53 8.07 -21.23
C SER A 16 -8.14 7.29 -19.96
N ASP A 17 -9.12 6.70 -19.28
CA ASP A 17 -8.90 5.87 -18.07
C ASP A 17 -7.89 4.74 -18.31
N VAL A 18 -7.90 4.16 -19.51
CA VAL A 18 -6.96 3.11 -19.95
C VAL A 18 -5.51 3.61 -19.92
N ALA A 19 -5.28 4.88 -20.24
CA ALA A 19 -3.97 5.51 -20.16
C ALA A 19 -3.67 6.04 -18.74
N LEU A 20 -4.66 6.58 -18.04
CA LEU A 20 -4.51 7.16 -16.70
C LEU A 20 -4.08 6.12 -15.67
N ALA A 21 -4.76 4.97 -15.61
CA ALA A 21 -4.50 3.96 -14.59
C ALA A 21 -3.03 3.49 -14.54
N PRO A 22 -2.40 3.03 -15.64
CA PRO A 22 -0.99 2.62 -15.60
C PRO A 22 -0.03 3.80 -15.32
N VAL A 23 -0.33 5.01 -15.81
CA VAL A 23 0.49 6.20 -15.56
C VAL A 23 0.47 6.59 -14.08
N VAL A 24 -0.69 6.51 -13.44
CA VAL A 24 -0.84 6.83 -12.02
C VAL A 24 -0.20 5.77 -11.12
N ILE A 25 -0.27 4.49 -11.51
CA ILE A 25 0.47 3.41 -10.84
C ILE A 25 1.99 3.66 -10.95
N ALA A 26 2.49 3.86 -12.17
CA ALA A 26 3.91 4.11 -12.42
C ALA A 26 4.42 5.37 -11.70
N GLY A 27 3.62 6.45 -11.72
CA GLY A 27 3.92 7.68 -10.99
C GLY A 27 4.00 7.47 -9.48
N GLY A 28 3.10 6.66 -8.91
CA GLY A 28 3.13 6.29 -7.49
C GLY A 28 4.41 5.53 -7.11
N ILE A 29 4.77 4.51 -7.91
CA ILE A 29 5.99 3.73 -7.71
C ILE A 29 7.23 4.63 -7.79
N TRP A 30 7.30 5.48 -8.80
CA TRP A 30 8.43 6.39 -9.00
C TRP A 30 8.57 7.41 -7.86
N LEU A 31 7.47 8.02 -7.42
CA LEU A 31 7.46 8.97 -6.30
C LEU A 31 7.86 8.31 -4.97
N GLY A 32 7.52 7.03 -4.79
CA GLY A 32 7.93 6.23 -3.63
C GLY A 32 9.33 5.61 -3.75
N GLY A 33 10.04 5.83 -4.85
CA GLY A 33 11.34 5.21 -5.13
C GLY A 33 11.31 3.68 -5.26
N GLY A 34 10.13 3.08 -5.43
CA GLY A 34 9.93 1.62 -5.49
C GLY A 34 10.04 0.88 -4.16
N LEU A 35 10.35 1.55 -3.04
CA LEU A 35 10.72 0.89 -1.77
C LEU A 35 9.63 -0.03 -1.21
N HIS A 36 8.35 0.35 -1.29
CA HIS A 36 7.29 -0.51 -0.77
C HIS A 36 7.03 -1.74 -1.66
N HIS A 37 7.25 -1.60 -2.98
CA HIS A 37 7.07 -2.69 -3.93
C HIS A 37 8.23 -3.68 -3.84
N ASP A 38 9.44 -3.18 -3.61
CA ASP A 38 10.61 -3.98 -3.24
C ASP A 38 10.32 -4.77 -1.95
N GLY A 39 9.84 -4.08 -0.91
CA GLY A 39 9.47 -4.73 0.34
C GLY A 39 8.36 -5.79 0.21
N LEU A 40 7.40 -5.60 -0.70
CA LEU A 40 6.42 -6.61 -1.07
C LEU A 40 7.09 -7.85 -1.68
N MET A 41 8.03 -7.64 -2.61
CA MET A 41 8.75 -8.72 -3.29
C MET A 41 9.58 -9.54 -2.31
N ASP A 42 10.40 -8.88 -1.50
CA ASP A 42 11.23 -9.51 -0.47
C ASP A 42 10.36 -10.29 0.51
N THR A 43 9.27 -9.69 0.98
CA THR A 43 8.32 -10.35 1.88
C THR A 43 7.72 -11.60 1.25
N ALA A 44 7.34 -11.55 -0.03
CA ALA A 44 6.77 -12.70 -0.72
C ALA A 44 7.80 -13.83 -0.88
N ASP A 45 9.03 -13.52 -1.26
CA ASP A 45 10.13 -14.48 -1.36
C ASP A 45 10.48 -15.07 0.01
N GLY A 46 10.52 -14.24 1.06
CA GLY A 46 10.68 -14.67 2.44
C GLY A 46 9.62 -15.66 2.90
N LEU A 47 8.35 -15.35 2.65
CA LEU A 47 7.25 -16.26 2.99
C LEU A 47 7.34 -17.58 2.22
N ALA A 48 7.77 -17.55 0.96
CA ALA A 48 7.94 -18.73 0.12
C ALA A 48 9.14 -19.61 0.54
N ALA A 49 10.21 -19.01 1.06
CA ALA A 49 11.38 -19.71 1.57
C ALA A 49 11.11 -20.54 2.85
N GLY A 50 9.97 -20.32 3.49
CA GLY A 50 9.52 -21.08 4.64
C GLY A 50 10.07 -20.56 5.97
N ALA A 51 9.55 -21.13 7.06
CA ALA A 51 9.66 -20.50 8.37
C ALA A 51 11.09 -20.25 8.86
N ALA A 52 12.00 -21.19 8.62
CA ALA A 52 13.38 -21.13 9.10
C ALA A 52 14.25 -20.14 8.31
N ARG A 53 13.92 -19.86 7.04
CA ARG A 53 14.76 -19.07 6.12
C ARG A 53 14.14 -17.76 5.66
N ARG A 54 12.93 -17.42 6.13
CA ARG A 54 12.21 -16.24 5.65
C ARG A 54 12.99 -14.93 5.76
N LEU A 55 13.69 -14.70 6.87
CA LEU A 55 14.42 -13.45 7.11
C LEU A 55 15.71 -13.40 6.28
N GLU A 56 16.39 -14.55 6.16
CA GLU A 56 17.56 -14.71 5.28
C GLU A 56 17.17 -14.43 3.82
N ALA A 57 16.04 -14.98 3.35
CA ALA A 57 15.56 -14.77 2.00
C ALA A 57 15.10 -13.33 1.73
N MET A 58 14.56 -12.63 2.73
CA MET A 58 14.23 -11.19 2.64
C MET A 58 15.47 -10.28 2.61
N GLU A 59 16.66 -10.79 2.94
CA GLU A 59 17.92 -10.03 2.87
C GLU A 59 18.70 -10.34 1.59
N ASP A 60 18.26 -11.32 0.81
CA ASP A 60 18.86 -11.66 -0.47
C ASP A 60 18.46 -10.61 -1.52
N SER A 61 19.44 -9.88 -2.03
CA SER A 61 19.23 -8.89 -3.10
C SER A 61 18.68 -9.47 -4.42
N ARG A 62 18.68 -10.80 -4.58
CA ARG A 62 18.14 -11.46 -5.78
C ARG A 62 16.63 -11.58 -5.68
N VAL A 63 15.96 -11.08 -6.70
CA VAL A 63 14.51 -11.27 -6.86
C VAL A 63 14.18 -12.75 -7.10
N GLY A 64 13.34 -13.31 -6.25
CA GLY A 64 12.79 -14.65 -6.43
C GLY A 64 11.51 -14.65 -7.28
N ALA A 65 11.09 -15.86 -7.66
CA ALA A 65 9.89 -16.03 -8.48
C ALA A 65 8.62 -15.60 -7.72
N SER A 66 8.58 -15.78 -6.40
CA SER A 66 7.42 -15.41 -5.59
C SER A 66 7.28 -13.90 -5.47
N GLY A 67 8.40 -13.17 -5.30
CA GLY A 67 8.44 -11.72 -5.33
C GLY A 67 7.96 -11.16 -6.66
N ALA A 68 8.52 -11.63 -7.78
CA ALA A 68 8.11 -11.20 -9.11
C ALA A 68 6.61 -11.46 -9.39
N LEU A 69 6.10 -12.63 -9.00
CA LEU A 69 4.68 -12.95 -9.13
C LEU A 69 3.79 -12.06 -8.24
N ALA A 70 4.19 -11.81 -6.99
CA ALA A 70 3.45 -10.95 -6.08
C ALA A 70 3.34 -9.52 -6.63
N LEU A 71 4.44 -8.95 -7.15
CA LEU A 71 4.43 -7.64 -7.78
C LEU A 71 3.50 -7.63 -8.99
N ALA A 72 3.63 -8.59 -9.91
CA ALA A 72 2.80 -8.64 -11.11
C ALA A 72 1.31 -8.72 -10.77
N VAL A 73 0.93 -9.56 -9.80
CA VAL A 73 -0.46 -9.70 -9.34
C VAL A 73 -0.98 -8.38 -8.75
N VAL A 74 -0.21 -7.72 -7.89
CA VAL A 74 -0.62 -6.45 -7.29
C VAL A 74 -0.84 -5.37 -8.36
N LEU A 75 0.10 -5.21 -9.30
CA LEU A 75 -0.01 -4.19 -10.34
C LEU A 75 -1.23 -4.43 -11.25
N LEU A 76 -1.50 -5.69 -11.61
CA LEU A 76 -2.66 -6.06 -12.41
C LEU A 76 -3.98 -5.79 -11.65
N LEU A 77 -4.03 -6.09 -10.35
CA LEU A 77 -5.20 -5.83 -9.52
C LEU A 77 -5.45 -4.33 -9.32
N GLN A 78 -4.39 -3.53 -9.11
CA GLN A 78 -4.50 -2.07 -9.05
C GLN A 78 -5.01 -1.51 -10.37
N LEU A 79 -4.46 -1.97 -11.49
CA LEU A 79 -4.90 -1.57 -12.82
C LEU A 79 -6.39 -1.88 -13.02
N ALA A 80 -6.81 -3.12 -12.74
CA ALA A 80 -8.20 -3.54 -12.86
C ALA A 80 -9.14 -2.69 -11.99
N ALA A 81 -8.77 -2.45 -10.72
CA ALA A 81 -9.56 -1.64 -9.82
C ALA A 81 -9.71 -0.19 -10.31
N LEU A 82 -8.62 0.45 -10.75
CA LEU A 82 -8.64 1.84 -11.22
C LEU A 82 -9.46 2.00 -12.51
N LEU A 83 -9.35 1.05 -13.45
CA LEU A 83 -10.18 1.06 -14.66
C LEU A 83 -11.67 0.89 -14.34
N GLN A 84 -12.00 0.10 -13.33
CA GLN A 84 -13.39 -0.08 -12.89
C GLN A 84 -13.92 1.15 -12.16
N LEU A 85 -13.07 1.84 -11.40
CA LEU A 85 -13.44 3.01 -10.59
C LEU A 85 -13.63 4.30 -11.41
N HIS A 86 -13.07 4.42 -12.61
CA HIS A 86 -13.28 5.56 -13.53
C HIS A 86 -13.17 6.92 -12.80
N GLU A 87 -14.19 7.78 -12.88
CA GLU A 87 -14.30 9.08 -12.20
C GLU A 87 -14.14 9.00 -10.66
N GLN A 88 -14.37 7.84 -10.05
CA GLN A 88 -14.24 7.61 -8.60
C GLN A 88 -12.80 7.22 -8.21
N ALA A 89 -11.93 6.91 -9.18
CA ALA A 89 -10.56 6.47 -8.92
C ALA A 89 -9.73 7.46 -8.07
N PRO A 90 -9.80 8.80 -8.26
CA PRO A 90 -9.06 9.75 -7.43
C PRO A 90 -9.42 9.67 -5.95
N LEU A 91 -10.71 9.58 -5.63
CA LEU A 91 -11.16 9.44 -4.25
C LEU A 91 -10.71 8.10 -3.67
N ALA A 92 -10.85 7.02 -4.44
CA ALA A 92 -10.42 5.69 -4.02
C ALA A 92 -8.91 5.62 -3.76
N LEU A 93 -8.08 6.28 -4.58
CA LEU A 93 -6.64 6.41 -4.37
C LEU A 93 -6.29 7.17 -3.09
N ILE A 94 -7.07 8.19 -2.71
CA ILE A 94 -6.88 8.91 -1.44
C ILE A 94 -7.19 8.00 -0.26
N LEU A 95 -8.33 7.29 -0.29
CA LEU A 95 -8.75 6.39 0.79
C LEU A 95 -7.83 5.18 0.92
N ALA A 96 -7.47 4.55 -0.19
CA ALA A 96 -6.54 3.43 -0.23
C ALA A 96 -5.17 3.85 0.29
N GLY A 97 -4.63 4.98 -0.19
CA GLY A 97 -3.36 5.51 0.31
C GLY A 97 -3.41 5.87 1.80
N PHE A 98 -4.52 6.40 2.30
CA PHE A 98 -4.68 6.66 3.74
C PHE A 98 -4.58 5.40 4.58
N TRP A 99 -5.37 4.38 4.24
CA TRP A 99 -5.33 3.12 4.97
C TRP A 99 -4.02 2.36 4.75
N GLY A 100 -3.40 2.50 3.58
CA GLY A 100 -2.04 2.08 3.28
C GLY A 100 -1.07 2.64 4.31
N ARG A 101 -1.05 3.96 4.54
CA ARG A 101 -0.18 4.60 5.55
C ARG A 101 -0.50 4.24 7.00
N VAL A 102 -1.76 4.00 7.33
CA VAL A 102 -2.16 3.57 8.68
C VAL A 102 -1.71 2.13 8.97
N SER A 103 -1.67 1.27 7.96
CA SER A 103 -1.44 -0.16 8.15
C SER A 103 -0.06 -0.53 8.73
N PRO A 104 1.09 0.06 8.31
CA PRO A 104 2.37 -0.12 9.00
C PRO A 104 2.40 0.42 10.42
N LEU A 105 1.66 1.49 10.73
CA LEU A 105 1.66 2.08 12.08
C LEU A 105 1.00 1.11 13.07
N TRP A 106 -0.08 0.44 12.66
CA TRP A 106 -0.65 -0.65 13.43
C TRP A 106 0.37 -1.76 13.67
N ALA A 107 1.06 -2.19 12.61
CA ALA A 107 2.10 -3.21 12.70
C ALA A 107 3.24 -2.83 13.67
N MET A 108 3.71 -1.58 13.61
CA MET A 108 4.75 -1.04 14.49
C MET A 108 4.33 -0.99 15.96
N ALA A 109 3.07 -0.64 16.22
CA ALA A 109 2.53 -0.55 17.58
C ALA A 109 2.28 -1.93 18.22
N ARG A 110 1.96 -2.94 17.40
CA ARG A 110 1.46 -4.24 17.88
C ARG A 110 2.53 -5.33 17.93
N PHE A 111 3.54 -5.28 17.08
CA PHE A 111 4.50 -6.36 16.88
C PHE A 111 5.95 -5.91 17.07
N ASP A 112 6.79 -6.86 17.46
CA ASP A 112 8.23 -6.64 17.58
C ASP A 112 8.88 -6.44 16.20
N TYR A 113 9.95 -5.64 16.19
CA TYR A 113 10.76 -5.44 15.00
C TYR A 113 11.84 -6.53 14.92
N LEU A 114 11.95 -7.21 13.77
CA LEU A 114 12.71 -8.46 13.64
C LEU A 114 14.18 -8.29 13.21
N ARG A 115 14.61 -7.12 12.74
CA ARG A 115 16.02 -6.88 12.40
C ARG A 115 16.75 -6.20 13.56
N SER A 116 17.90 -6.75 13.96
CA SER A 116 18.76 -6.19 15.01
C SER A 116 19.57 -4.98 14.54
N ASP A 117 19.92 -4.95 13.25
CA ASP A 117 20.61 -3.84 12.59
C ASP A 117 19.97 -3.59 11.23
N GLY A 118 19.47 -2.37 11.02
CA GLY A 118 18.84 -1.96 9.78
C GLY A 118 18.39 -0.51 9.83
N THR A 119 18.29 0.13 8.68
CA THR A 119 17.81 1.51 8.47
C THR A 119 16.45 1.79 9.12
N ALA A 120 15.61 0.78 9.40
CA ALA A 120 14.38 1.00 10.16
C ALA A 120 14.61 1.21 11.68
N GLY A 121 15.73 0.75 12.24
CA GLY A 121 16.19 1.16 13.57
C GLY A 121 16.57 2.65 13.61
N PHE A 122 17.07 3.18 12.48
CA PHE A 122 17.28 4.61 12.28
C PHE A 122 15.94 5.36 12.08
N HIS A 123 14.96 4.83 11.33
CA HIS A 123 13.62 5.41 11.25
C HIS A 123 12.82 5.34 12.57
N ARG A 124 13.01 4.33 13.42
CA ARG A 124 12.47 4.31 14.80
C ARG A 124 13.11 5.38 15.69
N ARG A 125 14.38 5.72 15.46
CA ARG A 125 15.17 6.62 16.30
C ARG A 125 15.20 8.08 15.80
N TYR A 126 14.97 8.30 14.51
CA TYR A 126 15.08 9.60 13.82
C TYR A 126 14.00 9.86 12.75
N GLY A 127 13.30 8.82 12.28
CA GLY A 127 12.14 9.01 11.41
C GLY A 127 11.03 9.67 12.20
N GLN A 128 10.42 10.70 11.64
CA GLN A 128 9.27 11.35 12.24
C GLN A 128 8.00 10.85 11.52
N PRO A 129 7.52 9.63 11.81
CA PRO A 129 6.41 8.98 11.08
C PRO A 129 5.12 9.81 11.09
N TRP A 130 4.99 10.76 12.01
CA TRP A 130 3.85 11.66 12.06
C TRP A 130 3.80 12.66 10.89
N TRP A 131 4.93 13.08 10.30
CA TRP A 131 4.90 13.99 9.15
C TRP A 131 4.38 13.34 7.87
N ASP A 132 4.54 12.02 7.71
CA ASP A 132 4.00 11.30 6.54
C ASP A 132 2.48 11.07 6.67
N VAL A 133 2.00 11.03 7.91
CA VAL A 133 0.58 10.82 8.24
C VAL A 133 -0.20 12.14 8.18
N VAL A 134 0.41 13.28 8.55
CA VAL A 134 -0.26 14.59 8.60
C VAL A 134 -0.91 14.99 7.27
N PRO A 135 -0.21 14.98 6.10
CA PRO A 135 -0.83 15.32 4.82
C PRO A 135 -2.03 14.41 4.49
N THR A 136 -1.90 13.14 4.84
CA THR A 136 -2.90 12.11 4.59
C THR A 136 -4.13 12.27 5.48
N VAL A 137 -3.94 12.59 6.76
CA VAL A 137 -5.03 12.92 7.71
C VAL A 137 -5.72 14.22 7.30
N VAL A 138 -4.95 15.26 6.94
CA VAL A 138 -5.51 16.54 6.46
C VAL A 138 -6.37 16.32 5.21
N ALA A 139 -5.93 15.46 4.28
CA ALA A 139 -6.73 15.07 3.14
C ALA A 139 -8.03 14.39 3.55
N CYS A 140 -7.96 13.36 4.41
CA CYS A 140 -9.15 12.67 4.87
C CYS A 140 -10.15 13.60 5.56
N LEU A 141 -9.67 14.54 6.39
CA LEU A 141 -10.52 15.55 7.03
C LEU A 141 -11.14 16.52 6.02
N ALA A 142 -10.37 16.96 5.01
CA ALA A 142 -10.85 17.84 3.95
C ALA A 142 -11.93 17.17 3.08
N PHE A 143 -11.81 15.85 2.84
CA PHE A 143 -12.76 15.08 2.03
C PHE A 143 -13.90 14.46 2.85
N ALA A 144 -13.79 14.38 4.18
CA ALA A 144 -14.81 13.77 5.05
C ALA A 144 -16.25 14.28 4.85
N PRO A 145 -16.51 15.60 4.60
CA PRO A 145 -17.86 16.08 4.34
C PRO A 145 -18.49 15.56 3.04
N PHE A 146 -17.67 15.08 2.10
CA PHE A 146 -18.09 14.66 0.75
C PHE A 146 -18.17 13.14 0.60
N VAL A 147 -17.88 12.39 1.66
CA VAL A 147 -17.78 10.93 1.64
C VAL A 147 -18.64 10.36 2.76
N THR A 148 -19.41 9.30 2.48
CA THR A 148 -20.18 8.66 3.55
C THR A 148 -19.24 8.07 4.61
N PRO A 149 -19.58 8.15 5.91
CA PRO A 149 -18.73 7.61 6.97
C PRO A 149 -18.35 6.13 6.76
N LEU A 150 -19.24 5.36 6.13
CA LEU A 150 -18.98 3.96 5.78
C LEU A 150 -17.81 3.80 4.80
N LEU A 151 -17.74 4.63 3.76
CA LEU A 151 -16.65 4.60 2.77
C LEU A 151 -15.32 5.03 3.38
N LEU A 152 -15.33 5.95 4.36
CA LEU A 152 -14.11 6.34 5.08
C LEU A 152 -13.53 5.18 5.89
N LEU A 153 -14.38 4.32 6.46
CA LEU A 153 -13.98 3.24 7.37
C LEU A 153 -13.67 1.92 6.67
N ILE A 154 -13.93 1.79 5.36
CA ILE A 154 -13.86 0.50 4.66
C ILE A 154 -12.46 -0.14 4.65
N GLY A 155 -11.41 0.68 4.61
CA GLY A 155 -10.02 0.20 4.62
C GLY A 155 -9.50 -0.11 6.02
N ALA A 156 -10.20 0.25 7.09
CA ALA A 156 -9.79 -0.03 8.47
C ALA A 156 -9.62 -1.53 8.77
N PRO A 157 -10.61 -2.41 8.49
CA PRO A 157 -10.44 -3.85 8.71
C PRO A 157 -9.36 -4.45 7.82
N VAL A 158 -9.15 -3.90 6.62
CA VAL A 158 -8.07 -4.33 5.70
C VAL A 158 -6.71 -4.00 6.30
N ALA A 159 -6.50 -2.74 6.69
CA ALA A 159 -5.24 -2.26 7.27
C ALA A 159 -4.83 -3.07 8.49
N VAL A 160 -5.76 -3.29 9.42
CA VAL A 160 -5.52 -4.11 10.62
C VAL A 160 -5.32 -5.58 10.25
N GLY A 161 -6.18 -6.14 9.39
CA GLY A 161 -6.17 -7.55 9.03
C GLY A 161 -4.90 -7.97 8.30
N VAL A 162 -4.42 -7.16 7.35
CA VAL A 162 -3.18 -7.41 6.59
C VAL A 162 -1.97 -7.34 7.53
N ALA A 163 -1.88 -6.29 8.35
CA ALA A 163 -0.82 -6.14 9.34
C ALA A 163 -0.77 -7.31 10.32
N GLU A 164 -1.91 -7.68 10.92
CA GLU A 164 -2.02 -8.82 11.85
C GLU A 164 -1.66 -10.14 11.19
N ARG A 165 -2.15 -10.38 9.98
CA ARG A 165 -1.90 -11.62 9.24
C ARG A 165 -0.42 -11.78 8.95
N LEU A 166 0.23 -10.72 8.46
CA LEU A 166 1.63 -10.77 8.11
C LEU A 166 2.52 -10.85 9.36
N GLY A 167 2.24 -10.03 10.37
CA GLY A 167 2.98 -10.03 11.63
C GLY A 167 2.97 -11.38 12.32
N ARG A 168 1.80 -12.05 12.39
CA ARG A 168 1.70 -13.42 12.93
C ARG A 168 2.43 -14.45 12.08
N ARG A 169 2.44 -14.29 10.75
CA ARG A 169 3.16 -15.20 9.86
C ARG A 169 4.65 -15.06 9.99
N LEU A 170 5.17 -13.84 10.11
CA LEU A 170 6.59 -13.53 10.24
C LEU A 170 7.11 -13.68 11.67
N GLY A 171 6.25 -13.60 12.68
CA GLY A 171 6.62 -13.56 14.10
C GLY A 171 6.96 -12.14 14.59
N GLY A 172 6.62 -11.12 13.82
CA GLY A 172 7.00 -9.72 13.99
C GLY A 172 7.02 -9.00 12.63
N HIS A 173 7.69 -7.85 12.53
CA HIS A 173 7.82 -7.12 11.26
C HIS A 173 9.26 -6.63 10.98
N THR A 174 9.59 -6.48 9.70
CA THR A 174 10.77 -5.78 9.17
C THR A 174 10.34 -4.52 8.39
N GLY A 175 11.32 -3.73 7.91
CA GLY A 175 11.03 -2.57 7.03
C GLY A 175 10.30 -2.98 5.75
N ASP A 176 10.77 -4.05 5.13
CA ASP A 176 10.21 -4.61 3.89
C ASP A 176 8.76 -5.07 4.10
N SER A 177 8.49 -5.72 5.23
CA SER A 177 7.14 -6.14 5.59
C SER A 177 6.18 -4.97 5.85
N TYR A 178 6.69 -3.80 6.24
CA TYR A 178 5.86 -2.59 6.32
C TYR A 178 5.46 -2.10 4.93
N GLY A 179 6.41 -2.08 3.99
CA GLY A 179 6.11 -1.81 2.58
C GLY A 179 5.09 -2.78 1.99
N ALA A 180 5.24 -4.07 2.29
CA ALA A 180 4.29 -5.11 1.87
C ALA A 180 2.88 -4.87 2.43
N VAL A 181 2.76 -4.54 3.71
CA VAL A 181 1.47 -4.25 4.36
C VAL A 181 0.81 -3.02 3.76
N GLU A 182 1.57 -1.96 3.47
CA GLU A 182 1.07 -0.76 2.80
C GLU A 182 0.49 -1.10 1.43
N VAL A 183 1.28 -1.73 0.55
CA VAL A 183 0.88 -2.04 -0.84
C VAL A 183 -0.31 -2.99 -0.89
N VAL A 184 -0.32 -4.04 -0.04
CA VAL A 184 -1.43 -5.00 0.02
C VAL A 184 -2.70 -4.34 0.57
N THR A 185 -2.58 -3.44 1.54
CA THR A 185 -3.73 -2.68 2.06
C THR A 185 -4.32 -1.77 0.98
N GLU A 186 -3.47 -1.07 0.22
CA GLU A 186 -3.90 -0.20 -0.86
C GLU A 186 -4.69 -0.97 -1.93
N VAL A 187 -4.13 -2.06 -2.45
CA VAL A 187 -4.78 -2.82 -3.54
C VAL A 187 -6.08 -3.47 -3.09
N ILE A 188 -6.14 -4.03 -1.88
CA ILE A 188 -7.40 -4.62 -1.37
C ILE A 188 -8.45 -3.53 -1.14
N THR A 189 -8.06 -2.36 -0.61
CA THR A 189 -8.99 -1.24 -0.41
C THR A 189 -9.52 -0.73 -1.75
N LEU A 190 -8.67 -0.58 -2.77
CA LEU A 190 -9.08 -0.22 -4.13
C LEU A 190 -10.08 -1.22 -4.71
N LEU A 191 -9.82 -2.53 -4.57
CA LEU A 191 -10.72 -3.59 -5.06
C LEU A 191 -12.08 -3.57 -4.34
N LEU A 192 -12.09 -3.35 -3.03
CA LEU A 192 -13.34 -3.23 -2.26
C LEU A 192 -14.17 -2.04 -2.73
N LEU A 193 -13.53 -0.89 -2.94
CA LEU A 193 -14.20 0.31 -3.45
C LEU A 193 -14.71 0.10 -4.88
N ALA A 194 -13.92 -0.55 -5.75
CA ALA A 194 -14.33 -0.90 -7.11
C ALA A 194 -15.54 -1.85 -7.12
N GLY A 195 -15.55 -2.84 -6.23
CA GLY A 195 -16.67 -3.77 -6.07
C GLY A 195 -17.95 -3.09 -5.59
N LEU A 196 -17.83 -2.13 -4.65
CA LEU A 196 -18.97 -1.32 -4.21
C LEU A 196 -19.47 -0.38 -5.30
N ALA A 197 -18.57 0.22 -6.08
CA ALA A 197 -18.92 1.08 -7.21
C ALA A 197 -19.75 0.33 -8.26
N ALA A 198 -19.40 -0.93 -8.52
CA ALA A 198 -20.11 -1.77 -9.49
C ALA A 198 -21.46 -2.30 -9.01
N ALA A 199 -21.74 -2.22 -7.71
CA ALA A 199 -22.99 -2.69 -7.11
C ALA A 199 -24.09 -1.61 -7.06
N ASN A 200 -23.76 -0.36 -7.42
CA ASN A 200 -24.68 0.77 -7.49
C ASN A 200 -24.97 1.13 -8.95
#